data_AF-A0A928L1W3-F1
#
_entry.id   AF-A0A928L1W3-F1
#
_cell.length_a   1.000
_cell.length_b   1.000
_cell.length_c   1.000
_cell.angle_alpha   90.00
_cell.angle_beta   90.00
_cell.angle_gamma   90.00
#
_symmetry.space_group_name_H-M   'P 1'
#
loop_
_entity.id
_entity.type
_entity.pdbx_description
1 polymer ?
#
loop_
_entity_poly.entity_id
_entity_poly.type
_entity_poly.pdbx_seq_one_letter_code
_entity_poly.pdbx_strand_id
1 'polypeptide(L)'
;MIIESTQEVLPTAVPSELVNNFRECYKLANVFAKSQLIPSQYQNKPENCVIAIDLANRMNVSPMMVMQGLYVVKGKPTWSGQSCMSFIRAKYVSANPVYTGTKGTETRGCYIKAVTSEGDVIEGTEVTIAMAKAEGWMSNSKWKNIPELMLAYRAAAFFARVYCPEVLMGIFIEGEAEDSTRKIEKAPDMFGDANEQP
;
A
#
# COMPACT_ATOMS: atom_id res chain seq x y z
N MET A 1 -50.55 -4.48 -9.52
CA MET A 1 -49.29 -5.24 -9.45
C MET A 1 -48.31 -4.34 -8.70
N ILE A 2 -48.20 -4.53 -7.39
CA ILE A 2 -47.33 -3.73 -6.53
C ILE A 2 -45.95 -4.39 -6.61
N ILE A 3 -44.95 -3.61 -7.01
CA ILE A 3 -43.56 -4.04 -7.11
C ILE A 3 -42.98 -3.87 -5.70
N GLU A 4 -42.81 -4.95 -4.96
CA GLU A 4 -42.14 -4.90 -3.66
C GLU A 4 -40.64 -4.62 -3.88
N SER A 5 -40.21 -3.47 -3.36
CA SER A 5 -38.80 -3.09 -3.25
C SER A 5 -38.12 -4.00 -2.23
N THR A 6 -37.32 -4.95 -2.69
CA THR A 6 -36.35 -5.67 -1.85
C THR A 6 -35.25 -4.69 -1.44
N GLN A 7 -35.38 -4.08 -0.26
CA GLN A 7 -34.28 -3.41 0.41
C GLN A 7 -33.28 -4.49 0.87
N GLU A 8 -32.09 -4.48 0.26
CA GLU A 8 -30.96 -5.29 0.70
C GLU A 8 -30.45 -4.72 2.04
N VAL A 9 -30.83 -5.35 3.15
CA VAL A 9 -30.39 -4.95 4.49
C VAL A 9 -28.94 -5.39 4.67
N LEU A 10 -28.02 -4.44 4.80
CA LEU A 10 -26.62 -4.73 5.12
C LEU A 10 -26.53 -5.56 6.42
N PRO A 11 -25.67 -6.59 6.50
CA PRO A 11 -25.59 -7.43 7.69
C PRO A 11 -25.14 -6.61 8.91
N THR A 12 -26.02 -6.43 9.89
CA THR A 12 -25.78 -5.63 11.11
C THR A 12 -25.20 -6.45 12.27
N ALA A 13 -25.12 -7.78 12.15
CA ALA A 13 -24.53 -8.66 13.14
C ALA A 13 -23.13 -9.13 12.69
N VAL A 14 -22.14 -9.01 13.56
CA VAL A 14 -20.86 -9.69 13.36
C VAL A 14 -21.14 -11.20 13.33
N PRO A 15 -20.85 -11.91 12.22
CA PRO A 15 -21.12 -13.34 12.14
C PRO A 15 -20.41 -14.06 13.29
N SER A 16 -21.09 -14.96 13.99
CA SER A 16 -20.49 -15.80 15.04
C SER A 16 -19.24 -16.54 14.55
N GLU A 17 -19.20 -16.81 13.24
CA GLU A 17 -18.07 -17.35 12.51
C GLU A 17 -16.83 -16.44 12.51
N LEU A 18 -17.01 -15.11 12.46
CA LEU A 18 -15.91 -14.15 12.60
C LEU A 18 -15.28 -14.27 14.00
N VAL A 19 -16.11 -14.28 15.05
CA VAL A 19 -15.62 -14.36 16.43
C VAL A 19 -14.87 -15.67 16.68
N ASN A 20 -15.36 -16.79 16.14
CA ASN A 20 -14.70 -18.09 16.24
C ASN A 20 -13.39 -18.13 15.45
N ASN A 21 -13.35 -17.58 14.24
CA ASN A 21 -12.12 -17.44 13.46
C ASN A 21 -11.07 -16.60 14.19
N PHE A 22 -11.48 -15.50 14.83
CA PHE A 22 -10.56 -14.66 15.61
C PHE A 22 -9.98 -15.39 16.83
N ARG A 23 -10.75 -16.26 17.49
CA ARG A 23 -10.25 -17.08 18.61
C ARG A 23 -9.15 -18.04 18.17
N GLU A 24 -9.34 -18.74 17.04
CA GLU A 24 -8.33 -19.64 16.50
C GLU A 24 -7.11 -18.88 15.97
N CYS A 25 -7.32 -17.76 15.28
CA CYS A 25 -6.24 -16.85 14.88
C CYS A 25 -5.44 -16.36 16.10
N TYR A 26 -6.09 -16.07 17.22
CA TYR A 26 -5.42 -15.64 18.45
C TYR A 26 -4.55 -16.75 19.06
N LYS A 27 -4.98 -18.00 19.04
CA LYS A 27 -4.14 -19.12 19.48
C LYS A 27 -2.88 -19.24 18.62
N LEU A 28 -3.03 -19.18 17.30
CA LEU A 28 -1.92 -19.22 16.36
C LEU A 28 -0.99 -18.00 16.51
N ALA A 29 -1.57 -16.82 16.70
CA ALA A 29 -0.83 -15.59 16.97
C ALA A 29 0.04 -15.68 18.23
N ASN A 30 -0.44 -16.34 19.29
CA ASN A 30 0.36 -16.58 20.50
C ASN A 30 1.58 -17.49 20.24
N VAL A 31 1.49 -18.40 19.28
CA VAL A 31 2.63 -19.23 18.85
C VAL A 31 3.62 -18.36 18.08
N PHE A 32 3.15 -17.59 17.10
CA PHE A 32 4.01 -16.69 16.32
C PHE A 32 4.73 -15.68 17.22
N ALA A 33 4.01 -15.00 18.11
CA ALA A 33 4.55 -13.96 18.97
C ALA A 33 5.72 -14.43 19.89
N LYS A 34 5.84 -15.74 20.16
CA LYS A 34 6.93 -16.34 20.94
C LYS A 34 8.14 -16.75 20.09
N SER A 35 8.01 -16.76 18.77
CA SER A 35 9.07 -17.17 17.85
C SER A 35 10.06 -16.02 17.63
N GLN A 36 11.35 -16.35 17.68
CA GLN A 36 12.42 -15.40 17.31
C GLN A 36 12.61 -15.28 15.79
N LEU A 37 11.93 -16.13 14.99
CA LEU A 37 12.03 -16.13 13.53
C LEU A 37 11.16 -15.06 12.87
N ILE A 38 10.16 -14.52 13.58
CA ILE A 38 9.33 -13.43 13.06
C ILE A 38 9.98 -12.07 13.37
N PRO A 39 9.65 -11.00 12.62
CA PRO A 39 10.19 -9.68 12.89
C PRO A 39 9.85 -9.18 14.29
N SER A 40 10.77 -8.42 14.90
CA SER A 40 10.65 -7.90 16.26
C SER A 40 9.38 -7.08 16.51
N GLN A 41 8.80 -6.49 15.46
CA GLN A 41 7.55 -5.73 15.55
C GLN A 41 6.32 -6.60 15.89
N TYR A 42 6.40 -7.92 15.69
CA TYR A 42 5.35 -8.90 16.01
C TYR A 42 5.68 -9.74 17.26
N GLN A 43 6.94 -9.77 17.70
CA GLN A 43 7.36 -10.52 18.89
C GLN A 43 6.72 -9.94 20.14
N ASN A 44 6.23 -10.81 21.03
CA ASN A 44 5.49 -10.47 22.24
C ASN A 44 4.27 -9.55 22.00
N LYS A 45 3.71 -9.55 20.77
CA LYS A 45 2.55 -8.75 20.37
C LYS A 45 1.55 -9.64 19.62
N PRO A 46 0.82 -10.51 20.32
CA PRO A 46 -0.13 -11.42 19.70
C PRO A 46 -1.22 -10.69 18.91
N GLU A 47 -1.59 -9.46 19.29
CA GLU A 47 -2.59 -8.65 18.59
C GLU A 47 -2.12 -8.29 17.18
N ASN A 48 -0.86 -7.85 17.04
CA ASN A 48 -0.25 -7.59 15.73
C ASN A 48 -0.20 -8.87 14.88
N CYS A 49 0.10 -10.01 15.52
CA CYS A 49 0.14 -11.30 14.85
C CYS A 49 -1.25 -11.73 14.35
N VAL A 50 -2.32 -11.50 15.11
CA VAL A 50 -3.69 -11.79 14.67
C VAL A 50 -4.04 -11.00 13.42
N ILE A 51 -3.73 -9.70 13.39
CA ILE A 51 -3.99 -8.87 12.21
C ILE A 51 -3.21 -9.37 11.00
N ALA A 52 -1.95 -9.76 11.18
CA ALA A 52 -1.15 -10.34 10.10
C ALA A 52 -1.73 -11.67 9.59
N ILE A 53 -2.24 -12.53 10.47
CA ILE A 53 -2.90 -13.79 10.09
C ILE A 53 -4.22 -13.51 9.35
N ASP A 54 -5.04 -12.58 9.81
CA ASP A 54 -6.29 -12.19 9.14
C ASP A 54 -6.02 -11.65 7.73
N LEU A 55 -5.04 -10.75 7.59
CA LEU A 55 -4.60 -10.25 6.28
C LEU A 55 -4.11 -11.38 5.38
N ALA A 56 -3.31 -12.31 5.92
CA ALA A 56 -2.81 -13.45 5.19
C ALA A 56 -3.95 -14.34 4.65
N ASN A 57 -4.97 -14.60 5.48
CA ASN A 57 -6.15 -15.36 5.09
C ASN A 57 -6.93 -14.67 3.96
N ARG A 58 -7.13 -13.36 4.04
CA ARG A 58 -7.84 -12.58 3.00
C ARG A 58 -7.09 -12.57 1.67
N MET A 59 -5.77 -12.50 1.73
CA MET A 59 -4.90 -12.47 0.57
C MET A 59 -4.57 -13.88 0.03
N ASN A 60 -5.01 -14.94 0.73
CA ASN A 60 -4.64 -16.32 0.45
C ASN A 60 -3.12 -16.54 0.38
N VAL A 61 -2.38 -15.96 1.34
CA VAL A 61 -0.92 -16.09 1.49
C VAL A 61 -0.57 -16.59 2.88
N SER A 62 0.71 -16.91 3.12
CA SER A 62 1.16 -17.32 4.46
C SER A 62 1.28 -16.13 5.42
N PRO A 63 0.98 -16.30 6.72
CA PRO A 63 1.20 -15.26 7.73
C PRO A 63 2.65 -14.77 7.79
N MET A 64 3.62 -15.65 7.53
CA MET A 64 5.04 -15.29 7.49
C MET A 64 5.32 -14.27 6.38
N MET A 65 4.73 -14.44 5.19
CA MET A 65 4.90 -13.49 4.09
C MET A 65 4.38 -12.10 4.46
N VAL A 66 3.22 -12.04 5.13
CA VAL A 66 2.65 -10.78 5.63
C VAL A 66 3.57 -10.16 6.68
N MET A 67 4.00 -10.94 7.67
CA MET A 67 4.83 -10.43 8.76
C MET A 67 6.18 -9.89 8.26
N GLN A 68 6.84 -10.58 7.31
CA GLN A 68 8.11 -10.10 6.74
C GLN A 68 7.93 -8.85 5.87
N GLY A 69 6.78 -8.72 5.21
CA GLY A 69 6.51 -7.66 4.25
C GLY A 69 5.87 -6.40 4.82
N LEU A 70 5.17 -6.50 5.96
CA LEU A 70 4.33 -5.44 6.50
C LEU A 70 4.94 -4.84 7.77
N TYR A 71 5.08 -3.52 7.78
CA TYR A 71 5.61 -2.76 8.91
C TYR A 71 4.85 -1.44 9.10
N VAL A 72 5.12 -0.74 10.20
CA VAL A 72 4.43 0.51 10.55
C VAL A 72 5.37 1.69 10.34
N VAL A 73 4.95 2.67 9.55
CA VAL A 73 5.66 3.94 9.34
C VAL A 73 4.76 5.09 9.75
N LYS A 74 5.17 5.88 10.76
CA LYS A 74 4.37 7.00 11.29
C LYS A 74 2.91 6.63 11.61
N GLY A 75 2.71 5.44 12.21
CA GLY A 75 1.38 4.92 12.56
C GLY A 75 0.59 4.33 11.40
N LYS A 76 1.12 4.31 10.17
CA LYS A 76 0.47 3.78 8.98
C LYS A 76 1.03 2.38 8.63
N PRO A 77 0.19 1.34 8.54
CA PRO A 77 0.59 0.07 7.96
C PRO A 77 1.14 0.29 6.54
N THR A 78 2.31 -0.28 6.27
CA THR A 78 3.08 -0.06 5.05
C THR A 78 3.70 -1.37 4.60
N TRP A 79 3.40 -1.79 3.37
CA TRP A 79 4.08 -2.87 2.68
C TRP A 79 5.46 -2.42 2.20
N SER A 80 6.43 -3.31 2.29
CA SER A 80 7.70 -3.15 1.59
C SER A 80 7.48 -3.05 0.09
N GLY A 81 8.33 -2.30 -0.61
CA GLY A 81 8.28 -2.26 -2.08
C GLY A 81 8.52 -3.63 -2.72
N GLN A 82 9.30 -4.50 -2.06
CA GLN A 82 9.51 -5.89 -2.50
C GLN A 82 8.24 -6.73 -2.39
N SER A 83 7.46 -6.58 -1.31
CA SER A 83 6.16 -7.22 -1.16
C SER A 83 5.19 -6.77 -2.25
N CYS A 84 5.11 -5.47 -2.53
CA CYS A 84 4.30 -4.94 -3.62
C CYS A 84 4.67 -5.58 -4.96
N MET A 85 5.95 -5.62 -5.31
CA MET A 85 6.42 -6.25 -6.55
C MET A 85 6.14 -7.75 -6.58
N SER A 86 6.23 -8.43 -5.44
CA SER A 86 5.94 -9.86 -5.34
C SER A 86 4.45 -10.14 -5.57
N PHE A 87 3.56 -9.30 -5.04
CA PHE A 87 2.12 -9.43 -5.28
C PHE A 87 1.76 -9.19 -6.75
N ILE A 88 2.37 -8.20 -7.40
CA ILE A 88 2.19 -8.00 -8.85
C ILE A 88 2.66 -9.25 -9.60
N ARG A 89 3.87 -9.74 -9.31
CA ARG A 89 4.44 -10.93 -9.98
C ARG A 89 3.65 -12.22 -9.72
N ALA A 90 2.88 -12.29 -8.65
CA ALA A 90 1.99 -13.43 -8.41
C ALA A 90 0.79 -13.46 -9.38
N LYS A 91 0.39 -12.31 -9.92
CA LYS A 91 -0.76 -12.17 -10.84
C LYS A 91 -0.39 -12.27 -12.32
N TYR A 92 0.84 -11.90 -12.67
CA TYR A 92 1.30 -11.82 -14.07
C TYR A 92 2.39 -12.83 -14.38
N VAL A 93 2.48 -13.25 -15.65
CA VAL A 93 3.55 -14.14 -16.13
C VAL A 93 4.92 -13.48 -15.95
N SER A 94 4.98 -12.17 -16.15
CA SER A 94 6.17 -11.35 -15.94
C SER A 94 5.73 -9.95 -15.51
N ALA A 95 6.46 -9.36 -14.56
CA ALA A 95 6.28 -7.96 -14.18
C ALA A 95 7.63 -7.37 -13.74
N ASN A 96 8.09 -6.35 -14.46
CA ASN A 96 9.39 -5.75 -14.25
C ASN A 96 9.34 -4.22 -14.31
N PRO A 97 10.15 -3.53 -13.49
CA PRO A 97 10.38 -2.10 -13.65
C PRO A 97 11.15 -1.84 -14.94
N VAL A 98 10.63 -0.94 -15.77
CA VAL A 98 11.28 -0.42 -16.96
C VAL A 98 11.64 1.03 -16.71
N TYR A 99 12.94 1.33 -16.81
CA TYR A 99 13.42 2.68 -16.58
C TYR A 99 13.62 3.45 -17.88
N THR A 100 13.29 4.73 -17.83
CA THR A 100 13.28 5.67 -18.96
C THR A 100 14.14 6.89 -18.65
N GLY A 101 14.42 7.70 -19.67
CA GLY A 101 15.19 8.95 -19.54
C GLY A 101 16.62 8.76 -19.04
N THR A 102 17.22 9.86 -18.57
CA THR A 102 18.64 9.90 -18.19
C THR A 102 18.80 9.85 -16.68
N LYS A 103 19.63 8.94 -16.16
CA LYS A 103 19.87 8.84 -14.72
C LYS A 103 20.42 10.15 -14.15
N GLY A 104 19.84 10.62 -13.05
CA GLY A 104 20.24 11.86 -12.37
C GLY A 104 19.59 13.13 -12.90
N THR A 105 18.78 13.06 -13.96
CA THR A 105 18.00 14.20 -14.47
C THR A 105 16.54 14.11 -14.03
N GLU A 106 15.78 15.19 -14.25
CA GLU A 106 14.32 15.19 -14.00
C GLU A 106 13.55 14.30 -14.98
N THR A 107 14.14 14.00 -16.14
CA THR A 107 13.56 13.11 -17.16
C THR A 107 13.70 11.64 -16.78
N ARG A 108 14.43 11.31 -15.70
CA ARG A 108 14.52 9.94 -15.20
C ARG A 108 13.15 9.46 -14.75
N GLY A 109 12.71 8.34 -15.30
CA GLY A 109 11.44 7.72 -14.94
C GLY A 109 11.49 6.21 -14.81
N CYS A 110 10.41 5.65 -14.29
CA CYS A 110 10.16 4.22 -14.20
C CYS A 110 8.66 3.95 -14.34
N TYR A 111 8.30 2.89 -15.06
CA TYR A 111 6.97 2.29 -15.03
C TYR A 111 7.08 0.77 -14.83
N ILE A 112 5.98 0.10 -14.49
CA ILE A 112 5.94 -1.36 -14.45
C ILE A 112 5.36 -1.87 -15.77
N LYS A 113 6.09 -2.80 -16.39
CA LYS A 113 5.64 -3.55 -17.56
C LYS A 113 5.30 -4.97 -17.13
N ALA A 114 4.06 -5.38 -17.36
CA ALA A 114 3.57 -6.71 -17.04
C ALA A 114 3.03 -7.44 -18.28
N VAL A 115 3.06 -8.77 -18.23
CA VAL A 115 2.52 -9.65 -19.29
C VAL A 115 1.47 -10.58 -18.69
N THR A 116 0.27 -10.59 -19.26
CA THR A 116 -0.83 -11.45 -18.81
C THR A 116 -0.65 -12.91 -19.26
N SER A 117 -1.48 -13.82 -18.76
CA SER A 117 -1.53 -15.21 -19.22
C SER A 117 -1.86 -15.34 -20.72
N GLU A 118 -2.60 -14.38 -21.26
CA GLU A 118 -3.01 -14.32 -22.66
C GLU A 118 -1.90 -13.75 -23.57
N GLY A 119 -0.81 -13.24 -22.98
CA GLY A 119 0.30 -12.61 -23.70
C GLY A 119 0.16 -11.11 -23.89
N ASP A 120 -0.88 -10.48 -23.36
CA ASP A 120 -1.10 -9.04 -23.45
C ASP A 120 -0.08 -8.29 -22.59
N VAL A 121 0.41 -7.17 -23.14
CA VAL A 121 1.36 -6.30 -22.46
C VAL A 121 0.62 -5.14 -21.82
N ILE A 122 0.79 -5.00 -20.49
CA ILE A 122 0.24 -3.89 -19.72
C ILE A 122 1.38 -3.00 -19.24
N GLU A 123 1.28 -1.72 -19.54
CA GLU A 123 2.23 -0.70 -19.08
C GLU A 123 1.55 0.21 -18.06
N GLY A 124 2.17 0.33 -16.89
CA GLY A 124 1.70 1.20 -15.82
C GLY A 124 1.98 2.67 -16.07
N THR A 125 1.47 3.52 -15.17
CA THR A 125 1.81 4.94 -15.16
C THR A 125 3.32 5.13 -14.96
N GLU A 126 3.93 5.92 -15.84
CA GLU A 126 5.32 6.34 -15.68
C GLU A 126 5.45 7.37 -14.57
N VAL A 127 6.32 7.07 -13.62
CA VAL A 127 6.69 7.94 -12.51
C VAL A 127 8.03 8.54 -12.84
N THR A 128 8.13 9.88 -12.87
CA THR A 128 9.36 10.60 -13.17
C THR A 128 9.86 11.40 -11.96
N ILE A 129 11.13 11.77 -11.95
CA ILE A 129 11.68 12.70 -10.95
C ILE A 129 10.99 14.07 -11.04
N ALA A 130 10.61 14.51 -12.24
CA ALA A 130 9.80 15.71 -12.42
C ALA A 130 8.45 15.60 -11.69
N MET A 131 7.74 14.46 -11.82
CA MET A 131 6.50 14.18 -11.09
C MET A 131 6.74 14.19 -9.57
N ALA A 132 7.80 13.54 -9.10
CA ALA A 132 8.14 13.51 -7.67
C ALA A 132 8.40 14.91 -7.09
N LYS A 133 8.96 15.84 -7.88
CA LYS A 133 9.11 17.25 -7.50
C LYS A 133 7.76 17.96 -7.46
N ALA A 134 6.94 17.80 -8.49
CA ALA A 134 5.63 18.45 -8.60
C ALA A 134 4.66 18.02 -7.48
N GLU A 135 4.71 16.75 -7.08
CA GLU A 135 3.91 16.19 -6.00
C GLU A 135 4.53 16.36 -4.60
N GLY A 136 5.72 16.96 -4.51
CA GLY A 136 6.39 17.26 -3.24
C GLY A 136 7.02 16.05 -2.53
N TRP A 137 7.13 14.89 -3.18
CA TRP A 137 7.71 13.68 -2.59
C TRP A 137 9.20 13.80 -2.27
N MET A 138 9.90 14.71 -2.96
CA MET A 138 11.32 15.00 -2.72
C MET A 138 11.62 15.54 -1.30
N SER A 139 10.60 15.87 -0.49
CA SER A 139 10.77 16.15 0.93
C SER A 139 11.27 14.94 1.72
N ASN A 140 10.90 13.73 1.27
CA ASN A 140 11.36 12.48 1.86
C ASN A 140 12.80 12.21 1.39
N SER A 141 13.72 12.03 2.35
CA SER A 141 15.16 11.88 2.10
C SER A 141 15.50 10.65 1.26
N LYS A 142 14.65 9.62 1.25
CA LYS A 142 14.83 8.44 0.40
C LYS A 142 14.84 8.78 -1.09
N TRP A 143 14.02 9.74 -1.52
CA TRP A 143 14.02 10.19 -2.92
C TRP A 143 15.33 10.85 -3.34
N LYS A 144 16.13 11.36 -2.39
CA LYS A 144 17.46 11.93 -2.65
C LYS A 144 18.56 10.88 -2.61
N ASN A 145 18.48 9.96 -1.64
CA ASN A 145 19.55 8.98 -1.37
C ASN A 145 19.45 7.73 -2.26
N ILE A 146 18.22 7.28 -2.56
CA ILE A 146 17.92 6.05 -3.30
C ILE A 146 16.83 6.29 -4.38
N PRO A 147 17.02 7.27 -5.29
CA PRO A 147 15.98 7.70 -6.23
C PRO A 147 15.47 6.58 -7.15
N GLU A 148 16.36 5.72 -7.65
CA GLU A 148 15.99 4.63 -8.56
C GLU A 148 15.03 3.63 -7.90
N LEU A 149 15.30 3.30 -6.63
CA LEU A 149 14.45 2.39 -5.86
C LEU A 149 13.08 3.02 -5.59
N MET A 150 13.07 4.31 -5.23
CA MET A 150 11.83 5.06 -4.99
C MET A 150 10.97 5.17 -6.25
N LEU A 151 11.58 5.39 -7.41
CA LEU A 151 10.87 5.39 -8.70
C LEU A 151 10.22 4.04 -8.96
N ALA A 152 10.96 2.93 -8.80
CA ALA A 152 10.41 1.60 -9.01
C ALA A 152 9.29 1.27 -8.02
N TYR A 153 9.44 1.61 -6.74
CA TYR A 153 8.42 1.37 -5.71
C TYR A 153 7.16 2.21 -5.92
N ARG A 154 7.30 3.47 -6.36
CA ARG A 154 6.15 4.32 -6.69
C ARG A 154 5.45 3.83 -7.95
N ALA A 155 6.20 3.43 -8.98
CA ALA A 155 5.64 2.83 -10.19
C ALA A 155 4.89 1.52 -9.85
N ALA A 156 5.46 0.68 -8.99
CA ALA A 156 4.82 -0.53 -8.50
C ALA A 156 3.53 -0.24 -7.72
N ALA A 157 3.56 0.75 -6.83
CA ALA A 157 2.38 1.16 -6.08
C ALA A 157 1.25 1.63 -7.02
N PHE A 158 1.56 2.48 -8.01
CA PHE A 158 0.57 2.95 -8.98
C PHE A 158 0.02 1.81 -9.84
N PHE A 159 0.90 0.93 -10.33
CA PHE A 159 0.48 -0.24 -11.09
C PHE A 159 -0.44 -1.15 -10.27
N ALA A 160 -0.04 -1.50 -9.05
CA ALA A 160 -0.83 -2.36 -8.19
C ALA A 160 -2.17 -1.71 -7.80
N ARG A 161 -2.23 -0.41 -7.53
CA ARG A 161 -3.49 0.29 -7.24
C ARG A 161 -4.50 0.22 -8.40
N VAL A 162 -4.03 0.26 -9.64
CA VAL A 162 -4.89 0.23 -10.83
C VAL A 162 -5.28 -1.20 -11.19
N TYR A 163 -4.30 -2.11 -11.24
CA TYR A 163 -4.48 -3.43 -11.85
C TYR A 163 -4.58 -4.58 -10.85
N CYS A 164 -4.15 -4.37 -9.60
CA CYS A 164 -4.18 -5.35 -8.51
C CYS A 164 -4.66 -4.72 -7.17
N PRO A 165 -5.74 -3.93 -7.12
CA PRO A 165 -6.14 -3.24 -5.90
C PRO A 165 -6.42 -4.20 -4.72
N GLU A 166 -6.88 -5.42 -5.03
CA GLU A 166 -7.20 -6.47 -4.08
C GLU A 166 -6.00 -6.97 -3.26
N VAL A 167 -4.78 -6.94 -3.82
CA VAL A 167 -3.58 -7.40 -3.08
C VAL A 167 -3.02 -6.33 -2.15
N LEU A 168 -3.33 -5.06 -2.40
CA LEU A 168 -2.87 -3.96 -1.55
C LEU A 168 -3.76 -3.74 -0.34
N MET A 169 -5.05 -4.07 -0.42
CA MET A 169 -6.02 -3.90 0.66
C MET A 169 -6.06 -2.45 1.22
N GLY A 170 -5.75 -1.46 0.37
CA GLY A 170 -5.65 -0.05 0.77
C GLY A 170 -4.44 0.31 1.63
N ILE A 171 -3.52 -0.62 1.88
CA ILE A 171 -2.30 -0.41 2.66
C ILE A 171 -1.28 0.39 1.85
N PHE A 172 -0.51 1.24 2.52
CA PHE A 172 0.54 2.04 1.89
C PHE A 172 1.69 1.17 1.39
N ILE A 173 2.38 1.63 0.36
CA ILE A 173 3.67 1.09 -0.08
C ILE A 173 4.80 1.96 0.47
N GLU A 174 5.95 1.34 0.69
CA GLU A 174 7.17 2.01 1.13
C GLU A 174 7.41 3.36 0.45
N GLY A 175 7.63 4.38 1.29
CA GLY A 175 7.78 5.77 0.87
C GLY A 175 6.48 6.57 0.83
N GLU A 176 5.33 5.98 0.49
CA GLU A 176 4.05 6.72 0.45
C GLU A 176 3.66 7.29 1.82
N ALA A 177 3.89 6.53 2.89
CA ALA A 177 3.58 6.97 4.25
C ALA A 177 4.46 8.14 4.72
N GLU A 178 5.64 8.32 4.11
CA GLU A 178 6.63 9.33 4.48
C GLU A 178 6.55 10.59 3.61
N ASP A 179 6.01 10.45 2.40
CA ASP A 179 5.77 11.55 1.49
C ASP A 179 4.84 12.57 2.14
N SER A 180 5.19 13.84 2.00
CA SER A 180 4.36 14.91 2.50
C SER A 180 3.04 14.91 1.72
N THR A 181 1.91 14.91 2.42
CA THR A 181 0.66 15.30 1.77
C THR A 181 0.83 16.76 1.37
N ARG A 182 0.64 17.06 0.09
CA ARG A 182 0.58 18.43 -0.43
C ARG A 182 -0.22 19.27 0.58
N LYS A 183 0.39 20.29 1.18
CA LYS A 183 -0.39 21.25 1.97
C LYS A 183 -1.39 21.83 0.99
N ILE A 184 -2.66 21.52 1.15
CA ILE A 184 -3.71 22.27 0.49
C ILE A 184 -3.47 23.69 0.97
N GLU A 185 -3.00 24.58 0.09
CA GLU A 185 -3.02 25.99 0.40
C GLU A 185 -4.46 26.29 0.76
N LYS A 186 -4.71 26.68 2.02
CA LYS A 186 -6.02 27.16 2.40
C LYS A 186 -6.39 28.20 1.35
N ALA A 187 -7.54 28.01 0.69
CA ALA A 187 -8.05 29.03 -0.20
C ALA A 187 -7.98 30.37 0.54
N PRO A 188 -7.42 31.42 -0.08
CA PRO A 188 -7.34 32.72 0.58
C PRO A 188 -8.74 33.04 1.10
N ASP A 189 -8.83 33.39 2.37
CA ASP A 189 -10.10 33.73 2.99
C ASP A 189 -10.61 35.00 2.31
N MET A 190 -11.51 34.82 1.34
CA MET A 190 -12.12 35.89 0.56
C MET A 190 -13.04 36.77 1.42
N PHE A 191 -13.27 36.39 2.68
CA PHE A 191 -14.07 37.11 3.66
C PHE A 191 -13.30 37.45 4.94
N GLY A 192 -11.97 37.25 4.96
CA GLY A 192 -11.14 37.66 6.09
C GLY A 192 -11.21 39.18 6.22
N ASP A 193 -11.73 39.66 7.36
CA ASP A 193 -11.96 41.08 7.59
C ASP A 193 -10.69 41.90 7.30
N ALA A 194 -10.80 42.81 6.32
CA ALA A 194 -9.72 43.70 5.90
C ALA A 194 -9.43 44.83 6.90
N ASN A 195 -9.72 44.65 8.19
CA ASN A 195 -9.53 45.67 9.21
C ASN A 195 -9.19 45.05 10.56
N GLU A 196 -7.90 44.89 10.80
CA GLU A 196 -7.33 45.02 12.14
C GLU A 196 -5.85 45.41 11.99
N GLN A 197 -5.62 46.70 11.73
CA GLN A 197 -4.39 47.38 12.12
C GLN A 197 -4.73 48.28 13.31
N PRO A 198 -4.12 48.10 14.49
CA PRO A 198 -3.95 49.21 15.43
C PRO A 198 -2.87 50.18 14.94
#